data_AF-A0A067FBN3-F1
#
_entry.id   AF-A0A067FBN3-F1
#
_cell.length_a   1.000
_cell.length_b   1.000
_cell.length_c   1.000
_cell.angle_alpha   90.00
_cell.angle_beta   90.00
_cell.angle_gamma   90.00
#
_symmetry.space_group_name_H-M   'P 1'
#
loop_
_entity.id
_entity.type
_entity.pdbx_description
1 polymer ?
#
loop_
_entity_poly.entity_id
_entity_poly.type
_entity_poly.pdbx_seq_one_letter_code
_entity_poly.pdbx_strand_id
1 'polypeptide(L)'
;NQSSLLQNSNDLNDADGEDEVPQPSSPSLKKSEERGIIVVHEVKCKLYVKSSDPADKDTWKDRGTGQLSIKCKEGISKGTKESKPTILVRNDVGRVLLNALLYPGIKTNLQKNSIVAIFHTSGDDAGGGNNGSAAARTFLIRTKTEEDRNKLATAIQEYAPAS
;
A
#
# COMPACT_ATOMS: atom_id res chain seq x y z
N ASN A 1 -9.64 -35.23 -76.12
CA ASN A 1 -8.17 -35.20 -76.28
C ASN A 1 -7.61 -34.43 -75.11
N GLN A 2 -6.99 -35.09 -74.13
CA GLN A 2 -5.54 -35.39 -74.13
C GLN A 2 -4.75 -34.13 -74.52
N SER A 3 -3.81 -33.60 -73.77
CA SER A 3 -3.02 -34.07 -72.62
C SER A 3 -2.04 -32.89 -72.39
N SER A 4 -1.71 -32.51 -71.14
CA SER A 4 -0.38 -32.77 -70.57
C SER A 4 0.75 -31.96 -71.26
N LEU A 5 1.65 -31.20 -70.66
CA LEU A 5 2.34 -31.31 -69.37
C LEU A 5 3.52 -30.31 -69.43
N LEU A 6 3.88 -29.74 -68.27
CA LEU A 6 5.26 -29.48 -67.77
C LEU A 6 6.18 -28.48 -68.52
N GLN A 7 7.17 -27.78 -67.96
CA GLN A 7 7.65 -27.42 -66.61
C GLN A 7 9.05 -26.82 -66.88
N ASN A 8 9.42 -25.66 -66.29
CA ASN A 8 10.55 -25.54 -65.34
C ASN A 8 10.91 -24.07 -65.02
N SER A 9 10.89 -23.80 -63.71
CA SER A 9 11.78 -22.96 -62.88
C SER A 9 12.14 -21.52 -63.29
N ASN A 10 11.76 -20.57 -62.43
CA ASN A 10 12.74 -19.94 -61.52
C ASN A 10 12.05 -19.22 -60.36
N ASP A 11 12.70 -19.32 -59.21
CA ASP A 11 12.44 -18.74 -57.90
C ASP A 11 11.97 -17.28 -57.90
N LEU A 12 10.96 -17.00 -57.07
CA LEU A 12 11.04 -16.15 -55.87
C LEU A 12 9.62 -16.03 -55.29
N ASN A 13 9.33 -16.97 -54.38
CA ASN A 13 8.21 -16.85 -53.45
C ASN A 13 8.64 -15.87 -52.37
N ASP A 14 7.89 -14.78 -52.20
CA ASP A 14 7.65 -14.21 -50.88
C ASP A 14 6.16 -13.87 -50.82
N ALA A 15 5.42 -14.82 -50.25
CA ALA A 15 4.02 -14.66 -49.93
C ALA A 15 3.91 -13.88 -48.62
N ASP A 16 3.18 -12.77 -48.63
CA ASP A 16 2.67 -12.08 -47.45
C ASP A 16 1.77 -13.03 -46.66
N GLY A 17 2.38 -13.72 -45.69
CA GLY A 17 1.70 -14.48 -44.64
C GLY A 17 1.81 -13.70 -43.35
N GLU A 18 0.78 -12.92 -43.04
CA GLU A 18 0.56 -12.27 -41.74
C GLU A 18 0.30 -13.32 -40.64
N ASP A 19 1.36 -14.03 -40.24
CA ASP A 19 1.35 -14.82 -39.00
C ASP A 19 1.48 -13.85 -37.82
N GLU A 20 0.32 -13.46 -37.26
CA GLU A 20 0.22 -12.69 -36.02
C GLU A 20 0.81 -13.53 -34.88
N VAL A 21 2.10 -13.33 -34.61
CA VAL A 21 2.82 -14.00 -33.52
C VAL A 21 2.07 -13.72 -32.21
N PRO A 22 1.60 -14.75 -31.47
CA PRO A 22 0.83 -14.51 -30.25
C PRO A 22 1.70 -13.75 -29.25
N GLN A 23 1.36 -12.49 -29.03
CA GLN A 23 2.06 -11.62 -28.10
C GLN A 23 1.95 -12.25 -26.71
N PRO A 24 3.07 -12.44 -25.97
CA PRO A 24 3.00 -13.04 -24.64
C PRO A 24 2.10 -12.18 -23.77
N SER A 25 1.17 -12.83 -23.06
CA SER A 25 0.27 -12.11 -22.17
C SER A 25 1.08 -11.24 -21.20
N SER A 26 0.73 -9.97 -21.11
CA SER A 26 1.39 -9.02 -20.21
C SER A 26 1.53 -9.62 -18.80
N PRO A 27 2.72 -9.55 -18.18
CA PRO A 27 2.98 -10.20 -16.90
C PRO A 27 1.99 -9.68 -15.86
N SER A 28 1.01 -10.53 -15.53
CA SER A 28 0.00 -10.21 -14.53
C SER A 28 0.51 -10.65 -13.16
N LEU A 29 0.97 -9.68 -12.37
CA LEU A 29 1.36 -9.90 -10.98
C LEU A 29 0.11 -10.21 -10.15
N LYS A 30 0.00 -11.47 -9.67
CA LYS A 30 -0.98 -11.83 -8.65
C LYS A 30 -0.64 -11.08 -7.36
N LYS A 31 -1.62 -10.41 -6.76
CA LYS A 31 -1.47 -9.79 -5.44
C LYS A 31 -1.06 -10.89 -4.45
N SER A 32 0.09 -10.74 -3.81
CA SER A 32 0.56 -11.66 -2.78
C SER A 32 -0.30 -11.49 -1.52
N GLU A 33 -1.22 -12.42 -1.29
CA GLU A 33 -2.00 -12.48 -0.05
C GLU A 33 -1.17 -13.12 1.07
N GLU A 34 -1.14 -12.48 2.22
CA GLU A 34 -0.48 -13.00 3.41
C GLU A 34 -1.43 -14.00 4.09
N ARG A 35 -1.06 -15.28 4.12
CA ARG A 35 -1.93 -16.35 4.64
C ARG A 35 -2.40 -16.02 6.06
N GLY A 36 -3.73 -15.99 6.26
CA GLY A 36 -4.35 -15.71 7.56
C GLY A 36 -4.39 -14.24 7.95
N ILE A 37 -4.13 -13.31 7.03
CA ILE A 37 -4.28 -11.86 7.23
C ILE A 37 -5.20 -11.29 6.15
N ILE A 38 -6.23 -10.55 6.56
CA ILE A 38 -7.17 -9.87 5.67
C ILE A 38 -6.96 -8.35 5.71
N VAL A 39 -7.19 -7.69 4.58
CA VAL A 39 -7.24 -6.22 4.50
C VAL A 39 -8.67 -5.78 4.78
N VAL A 40 -8.87 -5.04 5.86
CA VAL A 40 -10.21 -4.59 6.30
C VAL A 40 -10.52 -3.15 5.91
N HIS A 41 -9.50 -2.38 5.55
CA HIS A 41 -9.64 -1.02 5.04
C HIS A 41 -8.46 -0.68 4.14
N GLU A 42 -8.71 0.04 3.04
CA GLU A 42 -7.68 0.46 2.10
C GLU A 42 -8.01 1.86 1.54
N VAL A 43 -7.05 2.79 1.60
CA VAL A 43 -7.23 4.17 1.12
C VAL A 43 -5.91 4.80 0.70
N LYS A 44 -5.90 5.58 -0.39
CA LYS A 44 -4.71 6.35 -0.78
C LYS A 44 -4.52 7.55 0.15
N CYS A 45 -3.29 7.78 0.57
CA CYS A 45 -2.97 8.90 1.44
C CYS A 45 -1.60 9.53 1.15
N LYS A 46 -1.38 10.72 1.68
CA LYS A 46 -0.07 11.35 1.84
C LYS A 46 0.26 11.39 3.34
N LEU A 47 1.46 10.94 3.68
CA LEU A 47 1.88 10.77 5.06
C LEU A 47 2.88 11.87 5.46
N TYR A 48 2.71 12.39 6.66
CA TYR A 48 3.63 13.32 7.30
C TYR A 48 3.94 12.85 8.72
N VAL A 49 5.14 13.13 9.20
CA VAL A 49 5.53 12.89 10.60
C VAL A 49 5.87 14.21 11.27
N LYS A 50 5.42 14.40 12.51
CA LYS A 50 5.76 15.60 13.28
C LYS A 50 7.24 15.56 13.61
N SER A 51 7.95 16.69 13.44
CA SER A 51 9.35 16.74 13.85
C SER A 51 9.48 16.60 15.37
N SER A 52 10.49 15.86 15.80
CA SER A 52 10.91 15.76 17.20
C SER A 52 12.02 16.76 17.55
N ASP A 53 12.57 17.46 16.57
CA ASP A 53 13.64 18.44 16.77
C ASP A 53 13.04 19.80 17.14
N PRO A 54 13.37 20.37 18.31
CA PRO A 54 12.94 21.72 18.69
C PRO A 54 13.47 22.83 17.78
N ALA A 55 14.56 22.60 17.04
CA ALA A 55 15.15 23.57 16.11
C ALA A 55 14.45 23.58 14.73
N ASP A 56 13.65 22.56 14.43
CA ASP A 56 12.90 22.51 13.18
C ASP A 56 11.74 23.51 13.20
N LYS A 57 11.83 24.50 12.31
CA LYS A 57 10.75 25.47 12.08
C LYS A 57 9.52 24.82 11.46
N ASP A 58 9.74 23.75 10.68
CA ASP A 58 8.67 22.98 10.05
C ASP A 58 8.16 21.89 10.98
N THR A 59 6.93 22.07 11.48
CA THR A 59 6.30 21.11 12.39
C THR A 59 6.08 19.72 11.76
N TRP A 60 5.91 19.65 10.43
CA TRP A 60 5.57 18.41 9.72
C TRP A 60 6.58 18.10 8.61
N LYS A 61 7.17 16.90 8.65
CA LYS A 61 8.05 16.38 7.60
C LYS A 61 7.27 15.47 6.66
N ASP A 62 7.37 15.72 5.36
CA ASP A 62 6.73 14.91 4.31
C ASP A 62 7.41 13.53 4.21
N ARG A 63 6.59 12.48 4.21
CA ARG A 63 7.03 11.08 4.07
C ARG A 63 6.68 10.50 2.70
N GLY A 64 5.90 11.22 1.90
CA GLY A 64 5.45 10.82 0.57
C GLY A 64 4.01 10.29 0.54
N THR A 65 3.59 9.95 -0.68
CA THR A 65 2.28 9.35 -0.96
C THR A 65 2.36 7.83 -0.93
N GLY A 66 1.26 7.18 -0.53
CA GLY A 66 1.17 5.74 -0.53
C GLY A 66 -0.25 5.20 -0.39
N GLN A 67 -0.34 3.88 -0.51
CA GLN A 67 -1.53 3.10 -0.22
C GLN A 67 -1.51 2.72 1.26
N LEU A 68 -2.49 3.20 2.02
CA LEU A 68 -2.74 2.78 3.40
C LEU A 68 -3.63 1.55 3.39
N SER A 69 -3.29 0.58 4.22
CA SER A 69 -4.10 -0.60 4.52
C SER A 69 -4.19 -0.80 6.03
N ILE A 70 -5.36 -1.22 6.52
CA ILE A 70 -5.51 -1.80 7.86
C ILE A 70 -5.68 -3.30 7.66
N LYS A 71 -4.84 -4.08 8.35
CA LYS A 71 -4.78 -5.53 8.24
C LYS A 71 -5.08 -6.18 9.57
N CYS A 72 -5.84 -7.27 9.55
CA CYS A 72 -6.23 -8.04 10.73
C CYS A 72 -6.05 -9.54 10.48
N LYS A 73 -5.87 -10.32 11.55
CA LYS A 73 -5.87 -11.78 11.49
C LYS A 73 -7.24 -12.30 11.06
N GLU A 74 -7.23 -13.15 10.04
CA GLU A 74 -8.43 -13.79 9.50
C GLU A 74 -9.12 -14.66 10.56
N GLY A 75 -10.45 -14.65 10.56
CA GLY A 75 -11.26 -15.43 11.49
C GLY A 75 -11.27 -14.93 12.94
N ILE A 76 -10.65 -13.79 13.24
CA ILE A 76 -10.68 -13.17 14.56
C ILE A 76 -11.56 -11.92 14.53
N SER A 77 -12.43 -11.78 15.53
CA SER A 77 -13.31 -10.61 15.68
C SER A 77 -12.52 -9.30 15.75
N LYS A 78 -13.02 -8.28 15.07
CA LYS A 78 -12.49 -6.91 15.11
C LYS A 78 -12.46 -6.35 16.55
N GLY A 79 -11.54 -5.43 16.82
CA GLY A 79 -11.43 -4.77 18.13
C GLY A 79 -10.88 -5.66 19.26
N THR A 80 -10.28 -6.80 18.92
CA THR A 80 -9.63 -7.72 19.87
C THR A 80 -8.11 -7.63 19.74
N LYS A 81 -7.36 -7.94 20.81
CA LYS A 81 -5.88 -7.96 20.75
C LYS A 81 -5.37 -9.08 19.83
N GLU A 82 -6.12 -10.18 19.77
CA GLU A 82 -5.83 -11.37 18.99
C GLU A 82 -5.90 -11.10 17.48
N SER A 83 -6.72 -10.11 17.07
CA SER A 83 -6.83 -9.69 15.67
C SER A 83 -5.57 -8.98 15.16
N LYS A 84 -4.66 -8.55 16.06
CA LYS A 84 -3.40 -7.86 15.76
C LYS A 84 -3.55 -6.80 14.64
N PRO A 85 -4.46 -5.83 14.83
CA PRO A 85 -4.75 -4.82 13.82
C PRO A 85 -3.50 -4.00 13.51
N THR A 86 -3.08 -4.00 12.25
CA THR A 86 -1.85 -3.35 11.79
C THR A 86 -2.19 -2.32 10.73
N ILE A 87 -1.77 -1.07 10.94
CA ILE A 87 -1.83 -0.01 9.94
C ILE A 87 -0.51 0.03 9.17
N LEU A 88 -0.60 -0.06 7.84
CA LEU A 88 0.54 -0.16 6.95
C LEU A 88 0.36 0.83 5.80
N VAL A 89 1.37 1.66 5.56
CA VAL A 89 1.44 2.53 4.38
C VAL A 89 2.63 2.12 3.53
N ARG A 90 2.39 1.83 2.25
CA ARG A 90 3.43 1.56 1.25
C ARG A 90 3.32 2.52 0.08
N ASN A 91 4.43 3.00 -0.43
CA ASN A 91 4.43 3.76 -1.69
C ASN A 91 4.34 2.83 -2.91
N ASP A 92 4.27 3.42 -4.11
CA ASP A 92 4.10 2.68 -5.36
C ASP A 92 5.29 1.79 -5.72
N VAL A 93 6.49 2.07 -5.17
CA VAL A 93 7.68 1.22 -5.32
C VAL A 93 7.79 0.13 -4.24
N GLY A 94 6.78 0.00 -3.36
CA GLY A 94 6.71 -1.03 -2.33
C GLY A 94 7.44 -0.72 -1.02
N ARG A 95 8.07 0.45 -0.89
CA ARG A 95 8.73 0.89 0.36
C ARG A 95 7.69 1.17 1.44
N VAL A 96 7.94 0.67 2.64
CA VAL A 96 7.12 0.94 3.83
C VAL A 96 7.39 2.35 4.34
N LEU A 97 6.33 3.16 4.47
CA LEU A 97 6.39 4.52 5.02
C LEU A 97 5.91 4.59 6.48
N LEU A 98 4.99 3.68 6.85
CA LEU A 98 4.45 3.49 8.19
C LEU A 98 4.11 2.00 8.37
N ASN A 99 4.49 1.43 9.51
CA ASN A 99 4.07 0.11 9.95
C ASN A 99 3.93 0.15 11.47
N ALA A 100 2.69 0.05 11.97
CA ALA A 100 2.40 0.11 13.39
C ALA A 100 1.17 -0.72 13.75
N LEU A 101 1.13 -1.22 14.98
CA LEU A 101 -0.07 -1.82 15.55
C LEU A 101 -1.04 -0.73 16.00
N LEU A 102 -2.34 -0.95 15.79
CA LEU A 102 -3.36 -0.19 16.50
C LEU A 102 -3.40 -0.69 17.95
N TYR A 103 -3.39 0.26 18.89
CA TYR A 103 -3.33 -0.03 20.32
C TYR A 103 -4.59 0.45 21.03
N PRO A 104 -4.93 -0.12 22.21
CA PRO A 104 -6.08 0.30 22.97
C PRO A 104 -6.08 1.78 23.30
N GLY A 105 -7.22 2.43 23.09
CA GLY A 105 -7.39 3.86 23.37
C GLY A 105 -6.63 4.80 22.44
N ILE A 106 -6.22 4.35 21.25
CA ILE A 106 -5.66 5.23 20.21
C ILE A 106 -6.62 6.39 19.93
N LYS A 107 -6.08 7.61 19.92
CA LYS A 107 -6.83 8.83 19.65
C LYS A 107 -6.51 9.36 18.26
N THR A 108 -7.55 9.71 17.52
CA THR A 108 -7.47 10.36 16.21
C THR A 108 -8.04 11.76 16.29
N ASN A 109 -7.30 12.77 15.85
CA ASN A 109 -7.77 14.14 15.70
C ASN A 109 -8.05 14.41 14.21
N LEU A 110 -9.28 14.82 13.90
CA LEU A 110 -9.73 15.02 12.52
C LEU A 110 -9.49 16.47 12.10
N GLN A 111 -8.88 16.68 10.93
CA GLN A 111 -8.53 18.00 10.40
C GLN A 111 -8.77 18.06 8.89
N LYS A 112 -9.88 18.66 8.45
CA LYS A 112 -10.25 18.74 7.02
C LYS A 112 -10.19 17.34 6.35
N ASN A 113 -9.21 17.08 5.48
CA ASN A 113 -9.04 15.80 4.79
C ASN A 113 -7.97 14.92 5.46
N SER A 114 -7.56 15.25 6.68
CA SER A 114 -6.47 14.61 7.39
C SER A 114 -6.89 14.02 8.74
N ILE A 115 -6.19 12.98 9.18
CA ILE A 115 -6.21 12.46 10.55
C ILE A 115 -4.83 12.66 11.15
N VAL A 116 -4.78 13.18 12.37
CA VAL A 116 -3.58 13.19 13.21
C VAL A 116 -3.72 12.11 14.28
N ALA A 117 -2.73 11.22 14.36
CA ALA A 117 -2.70 10.14 15.34
C ALA A 117 -1.26 9.86 15.79
N ILE A 118 -1.12 9.24 16.95
CA ILE A 118 0.19 8.80 17.47
C ILE A 118 0.33 7.32 17.19
N PHE A 119 1.49 6.91 16.66
CA PHE A 119 1.82 5.51 16.43
C PHE A 119 3.17 5.19 17.09
N HIS A 120 3.30 3.96 17.59
CA HIS A 120 4.57 3.45 18.08
C HIS A 120 5.28 2.73 16.94
N THR A 121 6.37 3.32 16.47
CA THR A 121 7.15 2.79 15.33
C THR A 121 8.59 2.57 15.75
N SER A 122 9.19 1.47 15.30
CA SER A 122 10.64 1.25 15.38
C SER A 122 11.38 2.39 14.68
N GLY A 123 12.45 2.90 15.29
CA GLY A 123 13.08 4.13 14.81
C GLY A 123 13.94 3.93 13.56
N ASP A 124 13.42 4.27 12.38
CA ASP A 124 14.19 4.24 11.11
C ASP A 124 14.18 5.56 10.32
N ASP A 125 13.69 6.67 10.89
CA ASP A 125 13.42 7.91 10.12
C ASP A 125 14.08 9.20 10.59
N ALA A 126 15.01 9.10 11.52
CA ALA A 126 15.93 10.18 11.81
C ALA A 126 17.33 9.58 11.77
N GLY A 127 18.21 10.12 10.92
CA GLY A 127 19.59 9.64 10.78
C GLY A 127 20.38 9.75 12.08
N GLY A 128 20.25 8.75 12.95
CA GLY A 128 20.87 8.68 14.26
C GLY A 128 20.58 7.31 14.85
N GLY A 129 21.65 6.57 15.13
CA GLY A 129 21.60 5.13 15.36
C GLY A 129 20.85 4.69 16.62
N ASN A 130 20.45 3.42 16.54
CA ASN A 130 20.36 2.44 17.62
C ASN A 130 19.25 2.65 18.66
N ASN A 131 18.18 1.86 18.56
CA ASN A 131 17.99 0.60 19.28
C ASN A 131 16.56 0.12 18.92
N GLY A 132 16.24 -1.17 18.98
CA GLY A 132 14.91 -1.73 18.62
C GLY A 132 13.72 -1.25 19.47
N SER A 133 13.83 -0.10 20.13
CA SER A 133 12.81 0.59 20.91
C SER A 133 11.81 1.29 19.99
N ALA A 134 10.54 0.92 20.12
CA ALA A 134 9.46 1.63 19.44
C ALA A 134 9.27 3.03 20.07
N ALA A 135 9.36 4.07 19.26
CA ALA A 135 9.12 5.45 19.68
C ALA A 135 7.71 5.90 19.33
N ALA A 136 7.05 6.60 20.24
CA ALA A 136 5.78 7.28 19.97
C ALA A 136 6.02 8.46 19.03
N ARG A 137 5.39 8.44 17.85
CA ARG A 137 5.51 9.49 16.84
C ARG A 137 4.14 9.95 16.40
N THR A 138 3.98 11.26 16.26
CA THR A 138 2.74 11.85 15.74
C THR A 138 2.80 11.88 14.23
N PHE A 139 1.80 11.29 13.59
CA PHE A 139 1.63 11.30 12.14
C PHE A 139 0.41 12.10 11.74
N LEU A 140 0.50 12.73 10.56
CA LEU A 140 -0.64 13.31 9.87
C LEU A 140 -0.84 12.52 8.57
N ILE A 141 -2.02 11.92 8.43
CA ILE A 141 -2.42 11.12 7.28
C ILE A 141 -3.45 11.94 6.51
N ARG A 142 -3.08 12.42 5.32
CA ARG A 142 -3.96 13.21 4.45
C ARG A 142 -4.55 12.32 3.37
N THR A 143 -5.87 12.22 3.32
CA THR A 143 -6.61 11.54 2.26
C THR A 143 -7.06 12.55 1.20
N LYS A 144 -7.59 12.06 0.06
CA LYS A 144 -8.06 12.95 -1.02
C LYS A 144 -9.35 13.67 -0.63
N THR A 145 -10.29 12.97 -0.03
CA THR A 145 -11.62 13.48 0.32
C THR A 145 -11.88 13.44 1.83
N GLU A 146 -12.82 14.25 2.31
CA GLU A 146 -13.24 14.18 3.70
C GLU A 146 -13.96 12.87 4.05
N GLU A 147 -14.68 12.29 3.08
CA GLU A 147 -15.35 11.01 3.24
C GLU A 147 -14.36 9.87 3.49
N ASP A 148 -13.29 9.80 2.70
CA ASP A 148 -12.20 8.83 2.89
C ASP A 148 -11.56 8.99 4.27
N ARG A 149 -11.34 10.23 4.70
CA ARG A 149 -10.84 10.55 6.04
C ARG A 149 -11.78 10.00 7.12
N ASN A 150 -13.09 10.19 6.97
CA ASN A 150 -14.07 9.71 7.95
C ASN A 150 -14.11 8.19 8.01
N LYS A 151 -14.13 7.52 6.85
CA LYS A 151 -14.07 6.05 6.75
C LYS A 151 -12.80 5.50 7.42
N LEU A 152 -11.65 6.14 7.20
CA LEU A 152 -10.39 5.76 7.85
C LEU A 152 -10.45 5.94 9.37
N ALA A 153 -10.99 7.05 9.85
CA ALA A 153 -11.13 7.32 11.29
C ALA A 153 -12.02 6.28 11.98
N THR A 154 -13.18 5.97 11.37
CA THR A 154 -14.09 4.92 11.86
C THR A 154 -13.39 3.57 11.87
N ALA A 155 -12.67 3.21 10.79
CA ALA A 155 -11.94 1.95 10.74
C ALA A 155 -10.86 1.86 11.84
N ILE A 156 -10.10 2.94 12.09
CA ILE A 156 -9.10 2.95 13.17
C ILE A 156 -9.78 2.69 14.53
N GLN A 157 -10.93 3.32 14.81
CA GLN A 157 -11.65 3.13 16.07
C GLN A 157 -12.28 1.74 16.20
N GLU A 158 -12.85 1.22 15.12
CA GLU A 158 -13.54 -0.07 15.09
C GLU A 158 -12.58 -1.25 15.21
N TYR A 159 -11.39 -1.15 14.61
CA TYR A 159 -10.39 -2.20 14.63
C TYR A 159 -9.38 -2.05 15.77
N ALA A 160 -9.25 -0.88 16.39
CA ALA A 160 -8.41 -0.73 17.58
C ALA A 160 -8.92 -1.63 18.72
N PRO A 161 -8.04 -2.34 19.44
CA PRO A 161 -8.47 -3.19 20.54
C PRO A 161 -9.12 -2.38 21.67
N ALA A 162 -10.18 -2.89 22.29
CA ALA A 162 -10.92 -2.11 23.30
C ALA A 162 -10.16 -1.93 24.63
N SER A 163 -9.34 -2.90 25.03
CA SER A 163 -8.60 -2.94 26.32
C SER A 163 -7.57 -4.04 26.31
#